data_AF-A0A8H6PHD3-F1
#
_entry.id   AF-A0A8H6PHD3-F1
#
_cell.length_a   1.000
_cell.length_b   1.000
_cell.length_c   1.000
_cell.angle_alpha   90.00
_cell.angle_beta   90.00
_cell.angle_gamma   90.00
#
_symmetry.space_group_name_H-M   'P 1'
#
loop_
_entity.id
_entity.type
_entity.pdbx_description
1 polymer ?
#
loop_
_entity_poly.entity_id
_entity_poly.type
_entity_poly.pdbx_seq_one_letter_code
_entity_poly.pdbx_strand_id
1 'polypeptide(L)'
;MPRPVVNYHRSRLLQRFGLTRRSSPASINSLSVGQAMLLRTLLLTLMNRTRHSHDYSYRISAATQLEILSLVDQLKRRIHEANAIALFAAFGMPHNANMTHLAALDLMSLEMLLPSVASKKEIEIAQLLVDCGAAVNSTIDGP
;
A
#
# COMPACT_ATOMS: atom_id res chain seq x y z
N MET A 1 15.37 29.21 2.45
CA MET A 1 14.23 28.95 1.54
C MET A 1 13.69 27.55 1.84
N PRO A 2 12.52 27.39 2.49
CA PRO A 2 11.93 26.07 2.65
C PRO A 2 11.40 25.61 1.28
N ARG A 3 11.97 24.52 0.75
CA ARG A 3 11.59 23.94 -0.55
C ARG A 3 10.28 23.15 -0.42
N PRO A 4 9.44 23.11 -1.48
CA PRO A 4 8.10 22.54 -1.40
C PRO A 4 8.15 21.04 -1.07
N VAL A 5 7.47 20.66 0.00
CA VAL A 5 7.22 19.26 0.35
C VAL A 5 6.37 18.68 -0.77
N VAL A 6 6.88 17.68 -1.48
CA VAL A 6 6.18 16.97 -2.55
C VAL A 6 5.04 16.15 -1.93
N ASN A 7 3.93 16.82 -1.62
CA ASN A 7 2.67 16.22 -1.16
C ASN A 7 1.86 15.59 -2.33
N TYR A 8 2.35 15.73 -3.57
CA TYR A 8 1.58 15.49 -4.80
C TYR A 8 1.33 14.01 -5.12
N HIS A 9 2.18 13.08 -4.65
CA HIS A 9 2.08 11.68 -5.10
C HIS A 9 1.03 10.86 -4.35
N ARG A 10 0.86 11.06 -3.03
CA ARG A 10 -0.07 10.22 -2.25
C ARG A 10 -1.52 10.49 -2.62
N SER A 11 -1.95 11.74 -2.70
CA SER A 11 -3.35 12.07 -2.98
C SER A 11 -3.78 11.63 -4.38
N ARG A 12 -2.93 11.84 -5.40
CA ARG A 12 -3.18 11.37 -6.77
C ARG A 12 -3.15 9.84 -6.85
N LEU A 13 -2.23 9.19 -6.14
CA LEU A 13 -2.20 7.72 -6.06
C LEU A 13 -3.49 7.17 -5.48
N LEU A 14 -3.93 7.66 -4.32
CA LEU A 14 -5.17 7.21 -3.68
C LEU A 14 -6.40 7.44 -4.57
N GLN A 15 -6.50 8.58 -5.25
CA GLN A 15 -7.60 8.86 -6.17
C GLN A 15 -7.71 7.85 -7.31
N ARG A 16 -6.59 7.32 -7.82
CA ARG A 16 -6.60 6.25 -8.85
C ARG A 16 -7.24 4.94 -8.37
N PHE A 17 -7.31 4.74 -7.05
CA PHE A 17 -7.99 3.63 -6.41
C PHE A 17 -9.36 4.02 -5.84
N GLY A 18 -9.91 5.18 -6.22
CA GLY A 18 -11.18 5.68 -5.70
C GLY A 18 -11.12 6.12 -4.23
N LEU A 19 -9.91 6.29 -3.68
CA LEU A 19 -9.69 6.62 -2.29
C LEU A 19 -9.41 8.12 -2.08
N THR A 20 -9.93 8.66 -0.98
CA THR A 20 -9.65 10.04 -0.55
C THR A 20 -8.51 10.06 0.46
N ARG A 21 -7.97 11.26 0.77
CA ARG A 21 -6.89 11.43 1.75
C ARG A 21 -7.24 10.87 3.14
N ARG A 22 -8.53 10.93 3.52
CA ARG A 22 -9.11 10.30 4.72
C ARG A 22 -10.02 9.16 4.29
N SER A 23 -9.41 8.10 3.79
CA SER A 23 -10.14 6.91 3.37
C SER A 23 -10.87 6.29 4.56
N SER A 24 -12.17 6.07 4.42
CA SER A 24 -12.95 5.36 5.42
C SER A 24 -12.63 3.86 5.37
N PRO A 25 -12.83 3.11 6.47
CA PRO A 25 -12.70 1.66 6.46
C PRO A 25 -13.58 1.00 5.38
N ALA A 26 -14.79 1.53 5.15
CA ALA A 26 -15.70 1.05 4.11
C ALA A 26 -15.11 1.21 2.70
N SER A 27 -14.47 2.35 2.42
CA SER A 27 -13.82 2.61 1.13
C SER A 27 -12.67 1.63 0.89
N ILE A 28 -11.87 1.34 1.92
CA ILE A 28 -10.78 0.37 1.82
C ILE A 28 -11.32 -1.05 1.61
N ASN A 29 -12.42 -1.40 2.29
CA ASN A 29 -13.04 -2.72 2.16
C ASN A 29 -13.67 -2.96 0.79
N SER A 30 -14.04 -1.89 0.07
CA SER A 30 -14.57 -1.96 -1.31
C SER A 30 -13.51 -2.27 -2.38
N LEU A 31 -12.22 -2.17 -2.04
CA LEU A 31 -11.15 -2.55 -2.97
C LEU A 31 -11.16 -4.06 -3.21
N SER A 32 -10.92 -4.45 -4.47
CA SER A 32 -10.61 -5.84 -4.77
C SER A 32 -9.25 -6.22 -4.17
N VAL A 33 -9.01 -7.51 -3.93
CA VAL A 33 -7.74 -8.01 -3.36
C VAL A 33 -6.54 -7.56 -4.21
N GLY A 34 -6.65 -7.68 -5.54
CA GLY A 34 -5.61 -7.23 -6.47
C GLY A 34 -5.35 -5.72 -6.39
N GLN A 35 -6.40 -4.90 -6.30
CA GLN A 35 -6.26 -3.46 -6.10
C GLN A 35 -5.58 -3.12 -4.77
N ALA A 36 -5.99 -3.79 -3.69
CA ALA A 36 -5.42 -3.59 -2.37
C ALA A 36 -3.93 -3.99 -2.33
N MET A 37 -3.56 -5.11 -2.97
CA MET A 37 -2.17 -5.55 -3.11
C MET A 37 -1.33 -4.55 -3.87
N LEU A 38 -1.79 -4.10 -5.05
CA LEU A 38 -1.08 -3.11 -5.87
C LEU A 38 -0.88 -1.80 -5.11
N LEU A 39 -1.93 -1.29 -4.45
CA LEU A 39 -1.84 -0.07 -3.66
C LEU A 39 -0.86 -0.24 -2.49
N ARG A 40 -0.90 -1.37 -1.77
CA ARG A 40 0.03 -1.67 -0.67
C ARG A 40 1.48 -1.65 -1.17
N THR A 41 1.77 -2.30 -2.29
CA THR A 41 3.12 -2.35 -2.86
C THR A 41 3.60 -0.96 -3.28
N LEU A 42 2.77 -0.18 -3.97
CA LEU A 42 3.11 1.20 -4.36
C LEU A 42 3.37 2.11 -3.15
N LEU A 43 2.60 1.98 -2.07
CA LEU A 43 2.82 2.73 -0.83
C LEU A 43 4.11 2.34 -0.11
N LEU A 44 4.41 1.04 -0.04
CA LEU A 44 5.67 0.54 0.53
C LEU A 44 6.88 1.02 -0.27
N THR A 45 6.79 1.00 -1.59
CA THR A 45 7.81 1.55 -2.49
C THR A 45 8.03 3.04 -2.24
N LEU A 46 6.96 3.85 -2.16
CA LEU A 46 7.06 5.28 -1.82
C LEU A 46 7.78 5.49 -0.49
N MET A 47 7.50 4.66 0.52
CA MET A 47 8.20 4.71 1.80
C MET A 47 9.68 4.34 1.70
N ASN A 48 10.02 3.30 0.94
CA ASN A 48 11.42 2.89 0.74
C ASN A 48 12.23 3.97 0.01
N ARG A 49 11.64 4.66 -0.98
CA ARG A 49 12.28 5.79 -1.66
C ARG A 49 12.64 6.92 -0.69
N THR A 50 11.78 7.24 0.28
CA THR A 50 12.09 8.27 1.29
C THR A 50 13.24 7.91 2.21
N ARG A 51 13.55 6.61 2.37
CA ARG A 51 14.66 6.14 3.22
C ARG A 51 15.99 6.16 2.49
N HIS A 52 16.00 5.96 1.17
CA HIS A 52 17.21 5.83 0.36
C HIS A 52 17.61 7.10 -0.41
N SER A 53 16.74 8.11 -0.48
CA SER A 53 17.06 9.39 -1.09
C SER A 53 18.02 10.20 -0.22
N HIS A 54 19.33 10.06 -0.45
CA HIS A 54 20.33 11.07 -0.08
C HIS A 54 20.15 12.39 -0.87
N ASP A 55 19.25 12.41 -1.86
CA ASP A 55 18.83 13.64 -2.52
C ASP A 55 17.96 14.49 -1.58
N TYR A 56 18.47 15.68 -1.30
CA TYR A 56 17.93 16.72 -0.42
C TYR A 56 16.53 17.28 -0.83
N SER A 57 15.80 16.62 -1.72
CA SER A 57 14.57 17.13 -2.34
C SER A 57 13.27 16.39 -1.97
N TYR A 58 13.34 15.20 -1.35
CA TYR A 58 12.15 14.38 -1.06
C TYR A 58 12.03 13.99 0.43
N ARG A 59 11.69 14.96 1.29
CA ARG A 59 11.35 14.69 2.70
C ARG A 59 9.83 14.61 2.88
N ILE A 60 9.30 13.39 3.08
CA ILE A 60 7.94 13.19 3.58
C ILE A 60 7.93 13.52 5.08
N SER A 61 6.92 14.26 5.56
CA SER A 61 6.77 14.53 6.99
C SER A 61 6.53 13.25 7.80
N ALA A 62 7.01 13.20 9.04
CA ALA A 62 6.79 12.05 9.92
C ALA A 62 5.30 11.70 10.08
N ALA A 63 4.43 12.72 10.17
CA ALA A 63 2.98 12.53 10.21
C ALA A 63 2.46 11.81 8.95
N THR A 64 2.94 12.20 7.76
CA THR A 64 2.55 11.54 6.50
C THR A 64 3.10 10.12 6.40
N GLN A 65 4.29 9.84 6.97
CA GLN A 65 4.82 8.48 7.04
C GLN A 65 3.95 7.57 7.92
N LEU A 66 3.53 8.05 9.11
CA LEU A 66 2.64 7.30 9.99
C LEU A 66 1.28 7.04 9.34
N GLU A 67 0.73 8.02 8.62
CA GLU A 67 -0.50 7.83 7.87
C GLU A 67 -0.37 6.79 6.74
N ILE A 68 0.77 6.75 6.05
CA ILE A 68 1.03 5.72 5.02
C ILE A 68 1.18 4.34 5.66
N LEU A 69 1.92 4.22 6.77
CA LEU A 69 2.06 2.95 7.49
C LEU A 69 0.72 2.41 7.99
N SER A 70 -0.10 3.27 8.59
CA SER A 70 -1.44 2.89 9.04
C SER A 70 -2.30 2.38 7.88
N LEU A 71 -2.22 3.02 6.71
CA LEU A 71 -2.94 2.57 5.52
C LEU A 71 -2.40 1.23 4.99
N VAL A 72 -1.08 1.04 5.00
CA VAL A 72 -0.44 -0.23 4.63
C VAL A 72 -0.90 -1.36 5.54
N ASP A 73 -1.02 -1.12 6.85
CA ASP A 73 -1.51 -2.11 7.82
C ASP A 73 -2.98 -2.46 7.58
N GLN A 74 -3.80 -1.46 7.27
CA GLN A 74 -5.22 -1.67 6.92
C GLN A 74 -5.36 -2.49 5.64
N LEU A 75 -4.59 -2.17 4.59
CA LEU A 75 -4.58 -2.93 3.34
C LEU A 75 -4.09 -4.36 3.56
N LYS A 76 -3.03 -4.55 4.35
CA LYS A 76 -2.51 -5.86 4.72
C LYS A 76 -3.59 -6.70 5.39
N ARG A 77 -4.29 -6.15 6.39
CA ARG A 77 -5.39 -6.84 7.06
C ARG A 77 -6.50 -7.23 6.10
N ARG A 78 -6.95 -6.29 5.25
CA ARG A 78 -8.02 -6.55 4.28
C ARG A 78 -7.67 -7.65 3.29
N ILE A 79 -6.43 -7.68 2.80
CA ILE A 79 -5.93 -8.73 1.88
C ILE A 79 -6.00 -10.10 2.57
N HIS A 80 -5.49 -10.19 3.80
CA HIS A 80 -5.48 -11.46 4.55
C HIS A 80 -6.88 -11.93 4.95
N GLU A 81 -7.78 -11.02 5.31
CA GLU A 81 -9.20 -11.37 5.55
C GLU A 81 -9.88 -11.88 4.27
N ALA A 82 -9.60 -11.28 3.13
CA ALA A 82 -10.13 -11.76 1.85
C ALA A 82 -9.57 -13.15 1.49
N ASN A 83 -8.27 -13.37 1.73
CA ASN A 83 -7.63 -14.67 1.51
C ASN A 83 -8.21 -15.73 2.45
N ALA A 84 -8.44 -15.41 3.72
CA ALA A 84 -9.08 -16.31 4.67
C ALA A 84 -10.49 -16.70 4.22
N ILE A 85 -11.31 -15.73 3.78
CA ILE A 85 -12.65 -16.01 3.22
C ILE A 85 -12.55 -16.93 2.00
N ALA A 86 -11.61 -16.66 1.09
CA ALA A 86 -11.41 -17.49 -0.10
C ALA A 86 -11.00 -18.93 0.26
N LEU A 87 -10.15 -19.11 1.27
CA LEU A 87 -9.78 -20.43 1.78
C LEU A 87 -10.98 -21.14 2.41
N PHE A 88 -11.74 -20.47 3.27
CA PHE A 88 -12.95 -21.06 3.84
C PHE A 88 -13.94 -21.49 2.76
N ALA A 89 -14.15 -20.66 1.74
CA ALA A 89 -14.99 -21.01 0.60
C ALA A 89 -14.45 -22.22 -0.18
N ALA A 90 -13.14 -22.27 -0.45
CA ALA A 90 -12.50 -23.37 -1.17
C ALA A 90 -12.61 -24.72 -0.46
N PHE A 91 -12.62 -24.70 0.88
CA PHE A 91 -12.75 -25.91 1.72
C PHE A 91 -14.18 -26.17 2.22
N GLY A 92 -15.18 -25.36 1.80
CA GLY A 92 -16.56 -25.49 2.27
C GLY A 92 -16.72 -25.28 3.78
N MET A 93 -15.81 -24.53 4.40
CA MET A 93 -15.82 -24.29 5.84
C MET A 93 -16.79 -23.14 6.18
N PRO A 94 -17.70 -23.33 7.15
CA PRO A 94 -18.47 -22.23 7.70
C PRO A 94 -17.54 -21.28 8.43
N HIS A 95 -17.75 -19.97 8.26
CA HIS A 95 -16.95 -18.95 8.91
C HIS A 95 -17.82 -17.79 9.37
N ASN A 96 -17.33 -17.06 10.37
CA ASN A 96 -17.91 -15.84 10.88
C ASN A 96 -16.81 -14.77 10.96
N ALA A 97 -17.18 -13.53 11.27
CA ALA A 97 -16.23 -12.42 11.32
C ALA A 97 -15.03 -12.70 12.24
N ASN A 98 -15.25 -13.33 13.39
CA ASN A 98 -14.18 -13.64 14.35
C ASN A 98 -13.21 -14.68 13.80
N MET A 99 -13.71 -15.76 13.18
CA MET A 99 -12.87 -16.79 12.56
C MET A 99 -12.07 -16.23 11.38
N THR A 100 -12.69 -15.39 10.54
CA THR A 100 -11.98 -14.69 9.45
C THR A 100 -10.87 -13.79 9.99
N HIS A 101 -11.15 -13.05 11.06
CA HIS A 101 -10.16 -12.15 11.64
C HIS A 101 -8.98 -12.93 12.26
N LEU A 102 -9.25 -14.01 13.00
CA LEU A 102 -8.20 -14.88 13.57
C LEU A 102 -7.35 -15.52 12.47
N ALA A 103 -7.98 -16.11 11.45
CA ALA A 103 -7.26 -16.69 10.32
C ALA A 103 -6.40 -15.66 9.58
N ALA A 104 -6.88 -14.41 9.44
CA ALA A 104 -6.09 -13.34 8.86
C ALA A 104 -4.85 -12.99 9.70
N LEU A 105 -4.96 -13.00 11.03
CA LEU A 105 -3.82 -12.79 11.94
C LEU A 105 -2.79 -13.93 11.84
N ASP A 106 -3.25 -15.17 11.69
CA ASP A 106 -2.38 -16.33 11.49
C ASP A 106 -1.61 -16.24 10.16
N LEU A 107 -2.31 -15.89 9.08
CA LEU A 107 -1.70 -15.65 7.76
C LEU A 107 -0.68 -14.50 7.80
N MET A 108 -0.98 -13.43 8.55
CA MET A 108 -0.02 -12.33 8.76
C MET A 108 1.22 -12.77 9.54
N SER A 109 1.06 -13.67 10.51
CA SER A 109 2.16 -14.21 11.31
C SER A 109 3.06 -15.12 10.46
N LEU A 110 2.47 -15.91 9.56
CA LEU A 110 3.20 -16.71 8.57
C LEU A 110 4.02 -15.84 7.59
N GLU A 111 3.46 -14.72 7.13
CA GLU A 111 4.17 -13.76 6.26
C GLU A 111 5.43 -13.18 6.94
N MET A 112 5.44 -13.04 8.28
CA MET A 112 6.62 -12.57 9.01
C MET A 112 7.74 -13.62 9.11
N LEU A 113 7.40 -14.91 9.02
CA LEU A 113 8.36 -16.01 9.12
C LEU A 113 9.04 -16.35 7.79
N LEU A 114 8.44 -15.94 6.67
CA LEU A 114 8.98 -16.18 5.33
C LEU A 114 9.61 -14.88 4.78
N PRO A 115 10.95 -14.77 4.70
CA PRO A 115 11.57 -13.63 4.02
C PRO A 115 11.25 -13.73 2.51
N SER A 116 10.26 -12.96 2.07
CA SER A 116 9.81 -12.96 0.69
C SER A 116 10.87 -12.36 -0.23
N VAL A 117 11.63 -13.22 -0.91
CA VAL A 117 12.50 -12.84 -2.04
C VAL A 117 11.67 -12.21 -3.18
N ALA A 118 10.36 -12.50 -3.26
CA ALA A 118 9.42 -11.88 -4.19
C ALA A 118 9.15 -10.40 -3.87
N SER A 119 9.12 -10.03 -2.59
CA SER A 119 8.84 -8.65 -2.17
C SER A 119 9.85 -7.65 -2.72
N LYS A 120 11.13 -8.04 -2.87
CA LYS A 120 12.16 -7.14 -3.39
C LYS A 120 11.95 -6.81 -4.87
N LYS A 121 11.67 -7.81 -5.71
CA LYS A 121 11.41 -7.62 -7.15
C LYS A 121 10.10 -6.85 -7.39
N GLU A 122 9.06 -7.14 -6.61
CA GLU A 122 7.78 -6.41 -6.70
C GLU A 122 7.95 -4.94 -6.31
N ILE A 123 8.73 -4.66 -5.26
CA ILE A 123 9.06 -3.30 -4.84
C ILE A 123 9.90 -2.57 -5.91
N GLU A 124 10.87 -3.25 -6.55
CA GLU A 124 11.68 -2.69 -7.64
C GLU A 124 10.83 -2.33 -8.86
N ILE A 125 9.93 -3.22 -9.30
CA ILE A 125 9.00 -2.94 -10.41
C ILE A 125 8.06 -1.80 -10.04
N ALA A 126 7.50 -1.80 -8.83
CA ALA A 126 6.66 -0.72 -8.35
C ALA A 126 7.43 0.61 -8.27
N GLN A 127 8.72 0.57 -7.93
CA GLN A 127 9.59 1.76 -7.91
C GLN A 127 9.71 2.34 -9.30
N LEU A 128 9.98 1.49 -10.30
CA LEU A 128 10.05 1.91 -11.70
C LEU A 128 8.72 2.51 -12.18
N LEU A 129 7.58 1.92 -11.81
CA LEU A 129 6.26 2.47 -12.16
C LEU A 129 5.99 3.83 -11.50
N VAL A 130 6.39 4.01 -10.24
CA VAL A 130 6.30 5.31 -9.54
C VAL A 130 7.21 6.35 -10.20
N ASP A 131 8.42 5.95 -10.59
CA ASP A 131 9.40 6.85 -11.23
C ASP A 131 8.96 7.27 -12.63
N CYS A 132 8.49 6.32 -13.45
CA CYS A 132 7.86 6.62 -14.75
C CYS A 132 6.64 7.53 -14.59
N GLY A 133 5.78 7.25 -13.61
CA GLY A 133 4.61 8.09 -13.32
C GLY A 133 4.97 9.51 -12.86
N ALA A 134 6.03 9.67 -12.07
CA ALA A 134 6.54 10.98 -11.67
C ALA A 134 7.08 11.76 -12.87
N ALA A 135 7.87 11.11 -13.74
CA ALA A 135 8.44 11.72 -14.95
C ALA A 135 7.37 12.18 -15.96
N VAL A 136 6.29 11.41 -16.12
CA VAL A 136 5.15 11.79 -16.97
C VAL A 136 4.40 12.99 -16.38
N ASN A 137 4.21 13.05 -15.06
CA ASN A 137 3.55 14.21 -14.45
C ASN A 137 4.39 15.49 -14.56
N SER A 138 5.72 15.41 -14.38
CA SER A 138 6.59 16.58 -14.52
C SER A 138 6.71 17.09 -15.96
N THR A 139 6.49 16.24 -16.95
CA THR A 139 6.48 16.64 -18.38
C THR A 139 5.15 17.25 -18.81
N ILE A 140 4.04 16.90 -18.14
CA ILE A 140 2.71 17.50 -18.35
C ILE A 140 2.61 18.86 -17.65
N ASP A 141 3.19 19.01 -16.46
CA ASP A 141 3.09 20.24 -15.67
C ASP A 141 4.09 21.36 -16.10
N GLY A 142 4.99 21.08 -17.06
CA GLY A 142 5.95 22.05 -17.66
C GLY A 142 7.03 22.57 -16.68
N PRO A 143 8.15 23.14 -17.18
CA PRO A 143 9.10 23.87 -16.35
C PRO A 143 8.51 25.18 -15.80
#